data_AF-A0A4Q6FD83-F1
#
_entry.id   AF-A0A4Q6FD83-F1
#
_cell.length_a   1.000
_cell.length_b   1.000
_cell.length_c   1.000
_cell.angle_alpha   90.00
_cell.angle_beta   90.00
_cell.angle_gamma   90.00
#
_symmetry.space_group_name_H-M   'P 1'
#
loop_
_entity.id
_entity.type
_entity.pdbx_description
1 polymer ?
#
loop_
_entity_poly.entity_id
_entity_poly.type
_entity_poly.pdbx_seq_one_letter_code
_entity_poly.pdbx_strand_id
1 'polypeptide(L)'
;MYLVLSGIGTMLSLLSFRALEFLSLLMTVLFFDIFRVRRRLMLKNISIAFHDEYKSCEKIRMARKACQNFIQSMLEAIISRRHAIDADVVVENSQILEDAIALE
;
A
#
# COMPACT_ATOMS: atom_id res chain seq x y z
N MET A 1 -15.57 9.41 16.19
CA MET A 1 -14.53 8.66 15.46
C MET A 1 -15.11 7.88 14.27
N TYR A 2 -16.09 7.00 14.46
CA TYR A 2 -16.72 6.24 13.37
C TYR A 2 -17.33 7.12 12.26
N LEU A 3 -18.07 8.18 12.63
CA LEU A 3 -18.68 9.11 11.66
C LEU A 3 -17.63 9.86 10.82
N VAL A 4 -16.51 10.24 11.42
CA VAL A 4 -15.41 10.95 10.73
C VAL A 4 -14.74 10.01 9.73
N LEU A 5 -14.39 8.79 10.14
CA LEU A 5 -13.82 7.77 9.25
C LEU A 5 -14.77 7.39 8.11
N SER A 6 -16.06 7.24 8.41
CA SER A 6 -17.08 6.95 7.40
C SER A 6 -17.24 8.10 6.39
N GLY A 7 -17.21 9.36 6.86
CA GLY A 7 -17.23 10.54 6.00
C GLY A 7 -16.03 10.60 5.07
N ILE A 8 -14.82 10.40 5.61
CA ILE A 8 -13.58 10.36 4.82
C ILE A 8 -13.64 9.22 3.79
N GLY A 9 -14.05 8.03 4.19
CA GLY A 9 -14.17 6.90 3.27
C GLY A 9 -15.20 7.14 2.16
N THR A 10 -16.29 7.84 2.45
CA THR A 10 -17.28 8.23 1.42
C THR A 10 -16.68 9.21 0.42
N MET A 11 -16.02 10.26 0.90
CA MET A 11 -15.36 11.23 0.02
C MET A 11 -14.28 10.58 -0.85
N LEU A 12 -13.46 9.70 -0.26
CA LEU A 12 -12.43 8.98 -0.99
C LEU A 12 -12.99 7.98 -2.00
N SER A 13 -14.13 7.35 -1.71
CA SER A 13 -14.75 6.39 -2.63
C SER A 13 -15.28 7.02 -3.93
N LEU A 14 -15.49 8.34 -3.95
CA LEU A 14 -15.87 9.10 -5.14
C LEU A 14 -14.70 9.36 -6.09
N LEU A 15 -13.46 9.21 -5.61
CA LEU A 15 -12.26 9.40 -6.42
C LEU A 15 -12.04 8.17 -7.30
N SER A 16 -11.56 8.41 -8.53
CA SER A 16 -11.09 7.33 -9.40
C SER A 16 -9.79 6.72 -8.87
N PHE A 17 -9.49 5.47 -9.25
CA PHE A 17 -8.22 4.82 -8.89
C PHE A 17 -6.99 5.66 -9.28
N ARG A 18 -7.02 6.33 -10.43
CA ARG A 18 -5.95 7.26 -10.86
C ARG A 18 -5.80 8.45 -9.92
N ALA A 19 -6.90 8.98 -9.39
CA ALA A 19 -6.86 10.09 -8.43
C ALA A 19 -6.32 9.64 -7.07
N LEU A 20 -6.63 8.42 -6.64
CA LEU A 20 -6.06 7.82 -5.43
C LEU A 20 -4.56 7.54 -5.58
N GLU A 21 -4.12 7.07 -6.75
CA GLU A 21 -2.70 6.91 -7.07
C GLU A 21 -1.99 8.26 -7.01
N PHE A 22 -2.56 9.30 -7.62
CA PHE A 22 -2.01 10.66 -7.56
C PHE A 22 -1.94 11.19 -6.12
N LEU A 23 -2.98 10.97 -5.32
CA LEU A 23 -3.00 11.32 -3.90
C LEU A 23 -1.90 10.58 -3.13
N SER A 24 -1.69 9.29 -3.40
CA SER A 24 -0.62 8.51 -2.78
C SER A 24 0.77 9.09 -3.11
N LEU A 25 0.97 9.53 -4.35
CA LEU A 25 2.22 10.17 -4.78
C LEU A 25 2.45 11.49 -4.04
N LEU A 26 1.42 12.34 -3.96
CA LEU A 26 1.49 13.63 -3.26
C LEU A 26 1.81 13.43 -1.77
N MET A 27 1.11 12.50 -1.13
CA MET A 27 1.37 12.14 0.27
C MET A 27 2.77 11.57 0.45
N THR A 28 3.28 10.77 -0.49
CA THR A 28 4.65 10.25 -0.45
C THR A 28 5.67 11.38 -0.49
N VAL A 29 5.52 12.35 -1.38
CA VAL A 29 6.40 13.52 -1.44
C VAL A 29 6.38 14.26 -0.10
N LEU A 30 5.20 14.51 0.45
CA LEU A 30 5.07 15.20 1.73
C LEU A 30 5.73 14.41 2.88
N PHE A 31 5.35 13.15 3.08
CA PHE A 31 5.80 12.36 4.23
C PHE A 31 7.23 11.84 4.10
N PHE A 32 7.63 11.37 2.91
CA PHE A 32 8.95 10.75 2.71
C PHE A 32 10.03 11.78 2.35
N ASP A 33 9.72 12.71 1.44
CA ASP A 33 10.72 13.65 0.91
C ASP A 33 10.84 14.91 1.78
N ILE A 34 9.72 15.52 2.18
CA ILE A 34 9.70 16.77 2.98
C ILE A 34 9.86 16.49 4.47
N PHE A 35 8.88 15.84 5.09
CA PHE A 35 8.89 15.59 6.54
C PHE A 35 9.84 14.45 6.95
N ARG A 36 10.27 13.63 5.98
CA ARG A 36 11.16 12.47 6.19
C ARG A 36 10.66 11.51 7.27
N VAL A 37 9.36 11.42 7.44
CA VAL A 37 8.69 10.57 8.43
C VAL A 37 9.09 9.12 8.18
N ARG A 38 9.68 8.49 9.20
CA ARG A 38 10.12 7.08 9.19
C ARG A 38 11.11 6.70 8.07
N ARG A 39 11.64 7.65 7.29
CA ARG A 39 12.59 7.38 6.19
C ARG A 39 13.80 6.58 6.65
N ARG A 40 14.38 6.93 7.82
CA ARG A 40 15.51 6.20 8.42
C ARG A 40 15.17 4.76 8.78
N LEU A 41 13.98 4.53 9.34
CA LEU A 41 13.51 3.20 9.72
C LEU A 41 13.29 2.33 8.48
N MET A 42 12.65 2.87 7.43
CA MET A 42 12.44 2.15 6.17
C MET A 42 13.75 1.77 5.49
N LEU A 43 14.71 2.70 5.42
CA LEU A 43 16.03 2.41 4.87
C LEU A 43 16.76 1.33 5.67
N LYS A 44 16.68 1.37 7.01
CA LYS A 44 17.26 0.33 7.87
C LYS A 44 16.63 -1.04 7.56
N ASN A 45 15.30 -1.11 7.44
CA ASN A 45 14.60 -2.35 7.14
C ASN A 45 14.99 -2.91 5.77
N ILE A 46 15.09 -2.06 4.75
CA ILE A 46 15.52 -2.49 3.40
C ILE A 46 16.97 -2.96 3.42
N SER A 47 17.87 -2.28 4.13
CA SER A 47 19.26 -2.72 4.27
C SER A 47 19.37 -4.06 4.99
N ILE A 48 18.49 -4.35 5.96
CA ILE A 48 18.46 -5.65 6.64
C ILE A 48 17.90 -6.74 5.70
N ALA A 49 16.82 -6.45 4.97
CA ALA A 49 16.17 -7.42 4.11
C ALA A 49 17.04 -7.83 2.91
N PHE A 50 17.72 -6.86 2.29
CA PHE A 50 18.44 -7.06 1.03
C PHE A 50 19.96 -6.91 1.14
N HIS A 51 20.50 -6.82 2.37
CA HIS A 51 21.94 -6.71 2.67
C HIS A 51 22.69 -5.82 1.65
N ASP A 52 23.58 -6.39 0.84
CA ASP A 52 24.43 -5.68 -0.12
C ASP A 52 24.01 -5.89 -1.59
N GLU A 53 22.85 -6.50 -1.84
CA GLU A 53 22.34 -6.77 -3.19
C GLU A 53 22.08 -5.48 -3.99
N TYR A 54 21.78 -4.38 -3.30
CA TYR A 54 21.42 -3.10 -3.90
C TYR A 54 22.28 -1.93 -3.41
N LYS A 55 22.53 -1.00 -4.32
CA LYS A 55 23.22 0.27 -4.02
C LYS A 55 22.35 1.16 -3.14
N SER A 56 22.98 2.08 -2.40
CA SER A 56 22.29 3.03 -1.53
C SER A 56 21.20 3.85 -2.25
N CYS A 57 21.42 4.22 -3.51
CA CYS A 57 20.42 4.95 -4.30
C CYS A 57 19.19 4.10 -4.64
N GLU A 58 19.38 2.81 -4.93
CA GLU A 58 18.32 1.86 -5.21
C GLU A 58 17.51 1.59 -3.95
N LYS A 59 18.18 1.40 -2.81
CA LYS A 59 17.52 1.25 -1.50
C LYS A 59 16.66 2.47 -1.14
N ILE A 60 17.09 3.68 -1.48
CA ILE A 60 16.27 4.90 -1.30
C ILE A 60 15.05 4.89 -2.23
N ARG A 61 15.22 4.51 -3.49
CA ARG A 61 14.11 4.38 -4.45
C ARG A 61 13.10 3.34 -3.97
N MET A 62 13.56 2.19 -3.50
CA MET A 62 12.72 1.13 -2.92
C MET A 62 12.00 1.62 -1.66
N ALA A 63 12.68 2.31 -0.75
CA ALA A 63 12.07 2.88 0.45
C ALA A 63 10.96 3.87 0.10
N ARG A 64 11.21 4.75 -0.87
CA ARG A 64 10.22 5.72 -1.34
C ARG A 64 9.02 5.02 -1.98
N LYS A 65 9.27 4.03 -2.85
CA LYS A 65 8.21 3.27 -3.50
C LYS A 65 7.39 2.45 -2.50
N ALA A 66 8.03 1.84 -1.50
CA ALA A 66 7.35 1.16 -0.41
C ALA A 66 6.46 2.10 0.41
N CYS A 67 6.89 3.35 0.62
CA CYS A 67 6.08 4.36 1.31
C CYS A 67 4.84 4.73 0.49
N GLN A 68 5.01 4.92 -0.82
CA GLN A 68 3.90 5.16 -1.73
C GLN A 68 2.91 4.00 -1.75
N ASN A 69 3.40 2.77 -1.91
CA ASN A 69 2.56 1.58 -1.93
C ASN A 69 1.82 1.41 -0.60
N PHE A 70 2.47 1.67 0.54
CA PHE A 70 1.81 1.64 1.85
C PHE A 70 0.67 2.65 1.95
N ILE A 71 0.88 3.90 1.52
CA ILE A 71 -0.16 4.93 1.51
C ILE A 71 -1.30 4.53 0.57
N GLN A 72 -0.97 4.04 -0.62
CA GLN A 72 -1.94 3.56 -1.59
C GLN A 72 -2.79 2.42 -1.02
N SER A 73 -2.18 1.38 -0.45
CA SER A 73 -2.90 0.28 0.19
C SER A 73 -3.76 0.73 1.37
N MET A 74 -3.34 1.75 2.11
CA MET A 74 -4.17 2.34 3.17
C MET A 74 -5.42 3.03 2.59
N LEU A 75 -5.28 3.79 1.50
CA LEU A 75 -6.42 4.41 0.81
C LEU A 75 -7.37 3.35 0.23
N GLU A 76 -6.82 2.33 -0.42
CA GLU A 76 -7.56 1.18 -0.96
C GLU A 76 -8.32 0.43 0.15
N ALA A 77 -7.68 0.18 1.29
CA ALA A 77 -8.32 -0.45 2.45
C ALA A 77 -9.48 0.39 3.00
N ILE A 78 -9.35 1.72 3.05
CA ILE A 78 -10.43 2.61 3.50
C ILE A 78 -11.65 2.53 2.59
N ILE A 79 -11.44 2.43 1.28
CA ILE A 79 -12.54 2.40 0.30
C ILE A 79 -13.02 0.99 -0.07
N SER A 80 -12.28 -0.06 0.34
CA SER A 80 -12.56 -1.47 0.01
C SER A 80 -13.97 -1.94 0.33
N ARG A 81 -14.61 -1.39 1.36
CA ARG A 81 -16.00 -1.72 1.71
C ARG A 81 -17.03 -1.21 0.69
N ARG A 82 -16.61 -0.30 -0.19
CA ARG A 82 -17.46 0.41 -1.16
C ARG A 82 -17.10 0.08 -2.61
N HIS A 83 -15.98 -0.60 -2.84
CA HIS A 83 -15.53 -1.06 -4.15
C HIS A 83 -15.35 -2.57 -4.10
N ALA A 84 -16.00 -3.30 -4.99
CA ALA A 84 -15.94 -4.75 -5.03
C ALA A 84 -14.52 -5.19 -5.46
N ILE A 85 -13.80 -5.87 -4.57
CA ILE A 85 -12.41 -6.29 -4.78
C ILE A 85 -12.33 -7.53 -5.69
N ASP A 86 -13.40 -8.31 -5.74
CA ASP A 86 -13.55 -9.57 -6.48
C ASP A 86 -13.52 -9.42 -8.00
N ALA A 87 -13.77 -8.23 -8.54
CA ALA A 87 -13.87 -8.02 -9.99
C ALA A 87 -12.52 -8.17 -10.75
N ASP A 88 -11.38 -7.90 -10.09
CA ASP A 88 -10.06 -7.79 -10.75
C ASP A 88 -8.94 -8.52 -9.98
N VAL A 89 -9.25 -9.63 -9.31
CA VAL A 89 -8.26 -10.42 -8.55
C VAL A 89 -7.96 -11.75 -9.25
N VAL A 90 -6.67 -11.97 -9.53
CA VAL A 90 -6.14 -13.28 -9.94
C VAL A 90 -5.56 -13.95 -8.70
N VAL A 91 -6.10 -15.11 -8.33
CA VAL A 91 -5.58 -15.94 -7.24
C VAL A 91 -4.70 -17.02 -7.84
N GLU A 92 -3.39 -16.89 -7.64
CA GLU A 92 -2.44 -17.93 -8.05
C GLU A 92 -2.45 -19.10 -7.04
N ASN A 93 -2.42 -20.34 -7.54
CA ASN A 93 -2.40 -21.56 -6.75
C ASN A 93 -3.63 -21.77 -5.83
N SER A 94 -4.84 -21.38 -6.27
CA SER A 94 -6.09 -21.58 -5.52
C SER A 94 -6.35 -23.05 -5.14
N GLN A 95 -5.85 -23.99 -5.94
CA GLN A 95 -5.96 -25.43 -5.69
C GLN A 95 -5.43 -25.84 -4.30
N ILE A 96 -4.36 -25.20 -3.81
CA ILE A 96 -3.80 -25.52 -2.49
C ILE A 96 -4.82 -25.22 -1.38
N LEU A 97 -5.57 -24.13 -1.53
CA LEU A 97 -6.61 -23.76 -0.58
C LEU A 97 -7.81 -24.71 -0.67
N GLU A 98 -8.21 -25.07 -1.88
CA GLU A 98 -9.31 -26.00 -2.13
C GLU A 98 -9.02 -27.40 -1.54
N ASP A 99 -7.80 -27.90 -1.75
CA ASP A 99 -7.36 -29.19 -1.22
C ASP A 99 -7.32 -29.19 0.32
N ALA A 100 -6.93 -28.07 0.94
CA ALA A 100 -6.91 -27.92 2.39
C ALA A 100 -8.32 -27.91 3.00
N ILE A 101 -9.29 -27.29 2.32
CA ILE A 101 -10.70 -27.25 2.78
C ILE A 101 -11.36 -28.63 2.60
N ALA A 102 -11.01 -29.38 1.55
CA ALA A 102 -11.57 -30.71 1.29
C ALA A 102 -11.10 -31.80 2.28
N LEU A 103 -10.09 -31.50 3.11
CA LEU A 103 -9.56 -32.39 4.15
C LEU A 103 -10.25 -32.23 5.51
N GLU A 104 -11.10 -31.22 5.69
CA GLU A 104 -12.00 -31.04 6.86
C GLU A 104 -13.35 -31.74 6.66
#